data_AF-M7N1D8-F1
#
_entry.id   AF-M7N1D8-F1
#
_cell.length_a   1.000
_cell.length_b   1.000
_cell.length_c   1.000
_cell.angle_alpha   90.00
_cell.angle_beta   90.00
_cell.angle_gamma   90.00
#
_symmetry.space_group_name_H-M   'P 1'
#
loop_
_entity.id
_entity.type
_entity.pdbx_description
1 polymer ?
#
loop_
_entity_poly.entity_id
_entity_poly.type
_entity_poly.pdbx_seq_one_letter_code
_entity_poly.pdbx_strand_id
1 'polypeptide(L)'
;MGQIGRNDPCPCGSGKKYKNCHQQLEEKKGTATSSKIIMGLVIVGIVLIFIVSFMNIQTTENQAPGEAPPGKVWSPEHGHWHDAP
;
A
#
# COMPACT_ATOMS: atom_id res chain seq x y z
N MET A 1 -42.85 -2.00 -28.82
CA MET A 1 -42.72 -1.39 -27.48
C MET A 1 -41.24 -1.15 -27.24
N GLY A 2 -40.84 0.11 -27.09
CA GLY A 2 -39.43 0.49 -27.02
C GLY A 2 -38.75 -0.12 -25.79
N GLN A 3 -37.54 -0.64 -25.97
CA GLN A 3 -36.69 -1.04 -24.85
C GLN A 3 -36.28 0.23 -24.11
N ILE A 4 -36.67 0.36 -22.84
CA ILE A 4 -36.20 1.44 -21.99
C ILE A 4 -34.70 1.25 -21.70
N GLY A 5 -33.89 2.28 -21.98
CA GLY A 5 -32.45 2.24 -21.80
C GLY A 5 -32.06 2.28 -20.33
N ARG A 6 -30.91 1.66 -20.01
CA ARG A 6 -30.35 1.56 -18.65
C ARG A 6 -30.23 2.92 -17.93
N ASN A 7 -29.96 3.99 -18.68
CA ASN A 7 -29.76 5.34 -18.14
C ASN A 7 -31.00 6.25 -18.21
N ASP A 8 -32.09 5.79 -18.83
CA ASP A 8 -33.28 6.63 -19.05
C ASP A 8 -34.05 6.87 -17.74
N PRO A 9 -34.86 7.94 -17.65
CA PRO A 9 -35.74 8.18 -16.52
C PRO A 9 -36.69 6.99 -16.30
N CYS A 10 -36.79 6.55 -15.05
CA CYS A 10 -37.64 5.41 -14.73
C CYS A 10 -39.13 5.77 -14.85
N PRO A 11 -39.95 4.97 -15.57
CA PRO A 11 -41.34 5.30 -15.87
C PRO A 11 -42.27 5.19 -14.66
N CYS A 12 -41.77 4.70 -13.52
CA CYS A 12 -42.49 4.66 -12.25
C CYS A 12 -42.62 6.05 -11.56
N GLY A 13 -42.14 7.14 -12.19
CA GLY A 13 -42.24 8.49 -11.64
C GLY A 13 -41.26 8.80 -10.49
N SER A 14 -40.25 7.96 -10.25
CA SER A 14 -39.30 8.16 -9.13
C SER A 14 -38.24 9.23 -9.39
N GLY A 15 -38.11 9.73 -10.62
CA GLY A 15 -37.05 10.66 -11.04
C GLY A 15 -35.64 10.05 -11.11
N LYS A 16 -35.49 8.75 -10.78
CA LYS A 16 -34.19 8.03 -10.83
C LYS A 16 -33.99 7.38 -12.20
N LYS A 17 -32.73 7.15 -12.58
CA LYS A 17 -32.38 6.35 -13.77
C LYS A 17 -32.92 4.92 -13.63
N TYR A 18 -33.38 4.31 -14.72
CA TYR A 18 -33.97 2.97 -14.75
C TYR A 18 -33.07 1.93 -14.06
N LYS A 19 -31.74 1.99 -14.30
CA LYS A 19 -30.71 1.18 -13.63
C LYS A 19 -30.68 1.20 -12.10
N ASN A 20 -31.14 2.30 -11.51
CA ASN A 20 -31.10 2.54 -10.08
C ASN A 20 -32.49 2.42 -9.44
N CYS A 21 -33.51 2.04 -10.22
CA CYS A 21 -34.88 1.93 -9.73
C CYS A 21 -35.42 0.53 -9.98
N HIS A 22 -35.80 0.20 -11.22
CA HIS A 22 -36.51 -1.06 -11.53
C HIS A 22 -35.65 -2.10 -12.27
N GLN A 23 -34.45 -1.71 -12.74
CA GLN A 23 -33.51 -2.65 -13.35
C GLN A 23 -32.60 -3.35 -12.32
N GLN A 24 -32.95 -3.34 -11.02
CA GLN A 24 -32.18 -4.05 -9.99
C GLN A 24 -32.40 -5.58 -10.03
N LEU A 25 -32.96 -6.10 -11.12
CA LEU A 25 -33.00 -7.52 -11.39
C LEU A 25 -31.63 -7.94 -11.93
N GLU A 26 -30.87 -8.43 -10.97
CA GLU A 26 -29.70 -9.30 -11.06
C GLU A 26 -28.32 -8.62 -11.20
N GLU A 27 -27.45 -9.08 -10.30
CA GLU A 27 -25.99 -8.93 -10.33
C GLU A 27 -25.37 -7.62 -9.81
N LYS A 28 -25.56 -7.36 -8.52
CA LYS A 28 -24.45 -6.86 -7.67
C LYS A 28 -24.08 -7.85 -6.58
N LYS A 29 -23.95 -9.13 -6.95
CA LYS A 29 -23.04 -10.07 -6.29
C LYS A 29 -21.77 -10.27 -7.12
N GLY A 30 -21.30 -9.20 -7.78
CA GLY A 30 -19.93 -9.14 -8.25
C GLY A 30 -19.04 -8.95 -7.02
N THR A 31 -18.49 -10.05 -6.54
CA THR A 31 -17.38 -10.14 -5.59
C THR A 31 -16.25 -9.18 -5.95
N ALA A 32 -16.36 -7.91 -5.52
CA ALA A 32 -15.26 -6.95 -5.50
C ALA A 32 -14.22 -7.29 -4.41
N THR A 33 -14.07 -8.58 -4.11
CA THR A 33 -13.12 -9.13 -3.14
C THR A 33 -11.73 -9.21 -3.76
N SER A 34 -11.64 -9.40 -5.09
CA SER A 34 -10.35 -9.48 -5.80
C SER A 34 -9.60 -8.14 -5.83
N SER A 35 -10.31 -7.02 -5.98
CA SER A 35 -9.66 -5.69 -6.02
C SER A 35 -9.19 -5.23 -4.63
N LYS A 36 -9.92 -5.59 -3.56
CA LYS A 36 -9.53 -5.26 -2.18
C LYS A 36 -8.35 -6.09 -1.66
N ILE A 37 -8.26 -7.37 -2.02
CA ILE A 37 -7.13 -8.23 -1.62
C ILE A 37 -5.84 -7.76 -2.31
N ILE A 38 -5.89 -7.50 -3.63
CA ILE A 38 -4.72 -7.02 -4.38
C ILE A 38 -4.25 -5.67 -3.84
N MET A 39 -5.16 -4.73 -3.59
CA MET A 39 -4.82 -3.43 -3.00
C MET A 39 -4.22 -3.59 -1.59
N GLY A 40 -4.73 -4.53 -0.79
CA GLY A 40 -4.16 -4.86 0.52
C GLY A 40 -2.73 -5.41 0.42
N LEU A 41 -2.47 -6.35 -0.50
CA LEU A 41 -1.13 -6.92 -0.73
C LEU A 41 -0.13 -5.87 -1.22
N VAL A 42 -0.57 -4.95 -2.08
CA VAL A 42 0.27 -3.85 -2.57
C VAL A 42 0.64 -2.90 -1.44
N ILE A 43 -0.31 -2.51 -0.59
CA ILE A 43 -0.05 -1.62 0.55
C ILE A 43 0.90 -2.30 1.56
N VAL A 44 0.66 -3.57 1.89
CA VAL A 44 1.55 -4.33 2.79
C VAL A 44 2.96 -4.43 2.19
N GLY A 45 3.08 -4.73 0.90
CA GLY A 45 4.38 -4.76 0.21
C GLY A 45 5.12 -3.43 0.27
N ILE A 46 4.44 -2.32 -0.02
CA ILE A 46 5.02 -0.97 0.06
C ILE A 46 5.50 -0.66 1.49
N VAL A 47 4.67 -0.94 2.50
CA VAL A 47 5.02 -0.70 3.92
C VAL A 47 6.25 -1.53 4.33
N LEU A 48 6.31 -2.81 3.93
CA LEU A 48 7.47 -3.66 4.21
C LEU A 48 8.75 -3.15 3.54
N ILE A 49 8.66 -2.67 2.30
CA ILE A 49 9.81 -2.08 1.58
C ILE A 49 10.34 -0.85 2.32
N PHE A 50 9.45 0.04 2.78
CA PHE A 50 9.86 1.22 3.56
C PHE A 50 10.48 0.83 4.90
N ILE A 51 9.94 -0.15 5.61
CA ILE A 51 10.51 -0.65 6.88
C ILE A 51 11.91 -1.22 6.66
N VAL A 52 12.09 -2.08 5.65
CA VAL A 52 13.40 -2.68 5.33
C VAL A 52 14.39 -1.60 4.90
N SER A 53 13.97 -0.63 4.10
CA SER A 53 14.83 0.48 3.66
C SER A 53 15.26 1.35 4.83
N PHE A 54 14.33 1.69 5.75
CA PHE A 54 14.64 2.46 6.95
C PHE A 54 15.59 1.72 7.90
N MET A 55 15.38 0.42 8.10
CA MET A 55 16.30 -0.42 8.90
C MET A 55 17.70 -0.48 8.29
N ASN A 56 17.82 -0.63 6.97
CA ASN A 56 19.13 -0.64 6.30
C ASN A 56 19.87 0.70 6.43
N ILE A 57 19.18 1.84 6.32
CA ILE A 57 19.81 3.17 6.45
C ILE A 57 20.42 3.35 7.85
N GLN A 58 19.69 2.99 8.90
CA GLN A 58 20.19 3.09 10.28
C GLN A 58 21.37 2.15 10.55
N THR A 59 21.42 0.99 9.90
CA THR A 59 22.56 0.07 10.03
C THR A 59 23.80 0.61 9.34
N THR A 60 23.67 1.29 8.19
CA THR A 60 24.82 1.85 7.46
C THR A 60 25.50 3.02 8.16
N GLU A 61 24.75 3.87 8.87
CA GLU A 61 25.32 5.01 9.59
C GLU A 61 26.14 4.56 10.81
N ASN A 62 25.69 3.49 11.48
CA ASN A 62 26.32 3.03 12.72
C ASN A 62 27.50 2.08 12.50
N GLN A 63 27.75 1.64 11.27
CA GLN A 63 28.80 0.66 10.97
C GLN A 63 30.08 1.32 10.48
N ALA A 64 31.21 0.94 11.07
CA ALA A 64 32.52 1.39 10.63
C ALA A 64 32.79 0.95 9.18
N PRO A 65 33.42 1.81 8.36
CA PRO A 65 33.92 1.39 7.06
C PRO A 65 35.12 0.44 7.26
N GLY A 66 34.88 -0.87 7.15
CA GLY A 66 35.91 -1.91 7.12
C GLY A 66 36.12 -2.66 8.44
N GLU A 67 37.13 -3.56 8.45
CA GLU A 67 37.50 -4.35 9.62
C GLU A 67 38.18 -3.47 10.68
N ALA A 68 37.89 -3.74 11.96
CA ALA A 68 38.41 -2.94 13.07
C ALA A 68 39.93 -3.14 13.22
N PRO A 69 40.73 -2.05 13.27
CA PRO A 69 42.14 -2.13 13.62
C PRO A 69 42.32 -2.77 15.02
N PRO A 70 43.38 -3.55 15.25
CA PRO A 70 43.64 -4.17 16.55
C PRO A 70 43.69 -3.13 17.67
N GLY A 71 42.85 -3.32 18.70
CA GLY A 71 42.79 -2.42 19.87
C GLY A 71 42.02 -1.11 19.67
N LYS A 72 41.28 -0.96 18.56
CA LYS A 72 40.46 0.24 18.30
C LYS A 72 38.96 -0.07 18.27
N VAL A 73 38.13 0.85 18.74
CA VAL A 73 36.65 0.79 18.73
C VAL A 73 36.06 1.93 17.89
N TRP A 74 34.99 1.67 17.14
CA TRP A 74 34.35 2.67 16.29
C TRP A 74 33.33 3.49 17.08
N SER A 75 33.39 4.82 16.98
CA SER A 75 32.37 5.71 17.51
C SER A 75 31.50 6.28 16.40
N PRO A 76 30.25 5.78 16.24
CA PRO A 76 29.36 6.24 15.19
C PRO A 76 28.96 7.72 15.32
N GLU A 77 29.07 8.32 16.51
CA GLU A 77 28.72 9.72 16.76
C GLU A 77 29.70 10.71 16.12
N HIS A 78 30.95 10.30 15.92
CA HIS A 78 32.04 11.17 15.46
C HIS A 78 32.83 10.61 14.29
N GLY A 79 32.42 9.46 13.74
CA GLY A 79 33.00 8.88 12.53
C GLY A 79 34.50 8.56 12.62
N HIS A 80 35.03 8.21 13.79
CA HIS A 80 36.44 7.87 13.97
C HIS A 80 36.66 6.73 15.00
N TRP A 81 37.88 6.19 14.97
CA TRP A 81 38.33 5.13 15.86
C TRP A 81 38.89 5.69 17.17
N HIS A 82 38.48 5.12 18.30
CA HIS A 82 39.06 5.35 19.62
C HIS A 82 39.90 4.15 20.07
N ASP A 83 40.82 4.37 21.01
CA ASP A 83 41.54 3.28 21.68
C ASP A 83 40.62 2.51 22.62
N ALA A 84 40.72 1.18 22.58
CA ALA A 84 40.06 0.32 23.55
C ALA A 84 40.69 0.54 24.95
N PRO A 85 39.88 0.53 26.03
CA PRO A 85 40.37 0.70 27.40
C PRO A 85 41.27 -0.44 27.86
#